data_AF-A0A7V9PG83-F1
#
_entry.id   AF-A0A7V9PG83-F1
#
_cell.length_a   1.000
_cell.length_b   1.000
_cell.length_c   1.000
_cell.angle_alpha   90.00
_cell.angle_beta   90.00
_cell.angle_gamma   90.00
#
_symmetry.space_group_name_H-M   'P 1'
#
loop_
_entity.id
_entity.type
_entity.pdbx_description
1 polymer ?
#
loop_
_entity_poly.entity_id
_entity_poly.type
_entity_poly.pdbx_seq_one_letter_code
_entity_poly.pdbx_strand_id
1 'polypeptide(L)' 'LEPRARVAVEQRFGLLDGQRRSFREVGETLGVTAEAARRIVKRAVDELKVDAESIAAA' A
#
# COMPACT_ATOMS: atom_id res chain seq x y z
N LEU A 1 -1.25 -9.67 2.12
CA LEU A 1 -1.53 -8.32 2.67
C LEU A 1 -2.76 -8.32 3.56
N GLU A 2 -2.68 -7.69 4.73
CA GLU A 2 -3.84 -7.35 5.57
C GLU A 2 -4.79 -6.38 4.82
N PRO A 3 -6.13 -6.45 5.02
CA PRO A 3 -7.10 -5.61 4.28
C PRO A 3 -6.77 -4.12 4.27
N ARG A 4 -6.32 -3.58 5.40
CA ARG A 4 -5.96 -2.16 5.52
C ARG A 4 -4.73 -1.78 4.69
N ALA A 5 -3.72 -2.66 4.63
CA ALA A 5 -2.54 -2.47 3.82
C ALA A 5 -2.86 -2.56 2.32
N ARG A 6 -3.75 -3.49 1.93
CA ARG A 6 -4.24 -3.61 0.55
C ARG A 6 -4.87 -2.29 0.09
N VAL A 7 -5.82 -1.73 0.84
CA VAL A 7 -6.47 -0.45 0.49
C VAL A 7 -5.44 0.68 0.36
N ALA A 8 -4.46 0.75 1.26
CA ALA A 8 -3.41 1.77 1.21
C ALA A 8 -2.57 1.67 -0.08
N VAL A 9 -2.20 0.45 -0.49
CA VAL A 9 -1.40 0.19 -1.70
C VAL A 9 -2.23 0.45 -2.96
N GLU A 10 -3.45 -0.07 -3.04
CA GLU A 10 -4.37 0.15 -4.17
C GLU A 10 -4.56 1.63 -4.46
N GLN A 11 -4.83 2.42 -3.41
CA GLN A 11 -5.00 3.86 -3.53
C GLN A 11 -3.71 4.59 -3.88
N ARG A 12 -2.59 4.27 -3.22
CA ARG A 12 -1.31 4.97 -3.43
C ARG A 12 -0.84 4.85 -4.88
N PHE A 13 -1.02 3.67 -5.46
CA PHE A 13 -0.53 3.34 -6.80
C PHE A 13 -1.61 3.43 -7.89
N GLY A 14 -2.87 3.65 -7.52
CA GLY A 14 -3.98 3.74 -8.47
C GLY A 14 -4.26 2.41 -9.16
N LEU A 15 -4.19 1.29 -8.44
CA LEU A 15 -4.25 -0.05 -9.05
C LEU A 15 -5.62 -0.40 -9.62
N LEU A 16 -6.69 0.22 -9.11
CA LEU A 16 -8.07 -0.06 -9.53
C LEU A 16 -8.62 0.98 -10.52
N ASP A 17 -8.20 2.24 -10.38
CA ASP A 17 -8.76 3.38 -11.13
C ASP A 17 -7.72 4.20 -11.91
N GLY A 18 -6.45 3.79 -11.86
CA GLY A 18 -5.33 4.52 -12.48
C GLY A 18 -4.95 5.81 -11.76
N GLN A 19 -5.65 6.19 -10.68
CA GLN A 19 -5.45 7.47 -10.00
C GLN A 19 -4.62 7.26 -8.73
N ARG A 20 -3.37 7.73 -8.79
CA ARG A 20 -2.46 7.71 -7.64
C ARG A 20 -2.88 8.76 -6.62
N ARG A 21 -3.07 8.34 -5.38
CA ARG A 21 -3.34 9.24 -4.24
C ARG A 21 -2.07 9.55 -3.48
N SER A 22 -1.98 10.75 -2.91
CA SER A 22 -0.94 11.14 -1.97
C SER A 22 -1.09 10.39 -0.64
N PHE A 23 -0.03 10.32 0.17
CA PHE A 23 -0.12 9.70 1.49
C PHE A 23 -1.08 10.43 2.43
N ARG A 24 -1.32 11.74 2.20
CA ARG A 24 -2.32 12.50 2.93
C ARG A 24 -3.74 12.01 2.60
N GLU A 25 -4.09 11.92 1.33
CA GLU A 25 -5.41 11.44 0.88
C GLU A 25 -5.65 9.98 1.30
N VAL A 26 -4.61 9.13 1.22
CA VAL A 26 -4.68 7.75 1.74
C VAL A 26 -4.89 7.74 3.25
N GLY A 27 -4.17 8.60 3.98
CA GLY A 27 -4.33 8.75 5.43
C GLY A 27 -5.73 9.20 5.82
N GLU A 28 -6.27 10.21 5.14
CA GLU A 28 -7.64 10.70 5.33
C GLU A 28 -8.67 9.58 5.10
N THR A 29 -8.50 8.78 4.05
CA THR A 29 -9.39 7.63 3.77
C THR A 29 -9.30 6.53 4.82
N LEU A 30 -8.12 6.33 5.42
CA LEU A 30 -7.86 5.29 6.41
C LEU A 30 -7.99 5.78 7.87
N GLY A 31 -8.39 7.04 8.08
CA GLY A 31 -8.52 7.65 9.40
C GLY A 31 -7.19 7.76 10.17
N VAL A 32 -6.08 7.99 9.48
CA VAL A 32 -4.74 8.12 10.09
C VAL A 32 -3.93 9.26 9.50
N THR A 33 -2.80 9.57 10.13
CA THR A 33 -1.87 10.58 9.62
C THR A 33 -1.24 10.15 8.30
N ALA A 34 -0.80 11.13 7.51
CA ALA A 34 -0.08 10.87 6.26
C ALA A 34 1.17 10.00 6.48
N GLU A 35 1.90 10.21 7.57
CA GLU A 35 3.09 9.41 7.87
C GLU A 35 2.73 7.97 8.28
N ALA A 36 1.64 7.77 9.01
CA ALA A 36 1.14 6.43 9.29
C ALA A 36 0.75 5.69 7.99
N ALA A 37 0.08 6.38 7.05
CA ALA A 37 -0.21 5.83 5.72
C ALA A 37 1.07 5.48 4.95
N ARG A 38 2.09 6.36 4.96
CA ARG A 38 3.40 6.10 4.36
C ARG A 38 4.05 4.83 4.93
N ARG A 39 4.06 4.68 6.26
CA ARG A 39 4.63 3.51 6.94
C ARG A 39 3.89 2.21 6.58
N ILE A 40 2.55 2.26 6.53
CA ILE A 40 1.72 1.12 6.11
C ILE A 40 2.10 0.70 4.69
N VAL A 41 2.13 1.63 3.74
CA VAL A 41 2.46 1.33 2.34
C VAL A 41 3.88 0.78 2.22
N LYS A 42 4.86 1.40 2.89
CA LYS A 42 6.25 0.94 2.85
C LYS A 42 6.35 -0.53 3.29
N ARG A 43 5.78 -0.85 4.46
CA ARG A 43 5.81 -2.21 4.99
C ARG A 43 5.12 -3.20 4.05
N ALA A 44 3.95 -2.84 3.51
CA ALA A 44 3.22 -3.68 2.58
C ALA A 44 4.03 -3.98 1.31
N VAL A 45 4.72 -2.98 0.76
CA VAL A 45 5.57 -3.16 -0.43
C VAL A 45 6.79 -4.01 -0.12
N ASP A 46 7.41 -3.83 1.04
CA ASP A 46 8.57 -4.64 1.46
C ASP A 46 8.17 -6.12 1.63
N GLU A 47 7.00 -6.40 2.24
CA GLU A 47 6.45 -7.77 2.34
C GLU A 47 6.14 -8.36 0.95
N LEU A 48 5.50 -7.59 0.06
CA LEU A 48 5.19 -8.05 -1.31
C LEU A 48 6.44 -8.39 -2.13
N LYS A 49 7.56 -7.72 -1.90
CA LYS A 49 8.82 -8.03 -2.60
C LYS A 49 9.33 -9.42 -2.21
N VAL A 50 9.30 -9.74 -0.91
CA VAL A 50 9.70 -11.07 -0.40
C VAL A 50 8.77 -12.16 -0.96
N ASP A 51 7.46 -11.90 -0.98
CA ASP A 51 6.49 -12.81 -1.57
C ASP A 51 6.77 -13.01 -3.08
N ALA A 52 7.06 -11.93 -3.81
CA ALA A 52 7.34 -11.98 -5.23
C ALA A 52 8.63 -12.75 -5.56
N GLU A 53 9.69 -12.58 -4.78
CA GLU A 53 10.92 -13.38 -4.91
C GLU A 53 10.65 -14.87 -4.68
N SER A 54 9.82 -15.19 -3.68
CA SER A 54 9.44 -16.58 -3.38
C SER A 54 8.61 -17.20 -4.50
N ILE A 55 7.69 -16.43 -5.10
CA ILE A 55 6.89 -16.87 -6.25
C ILE A 55 7.76 -17.05 -7.51
N ALA A 56 8.71 -16.15 -7.75
CA ALA A 56 9.58 -16.21 -8.92
C ALA A 56 10.60 -17.36 -8.88
N ALA A 57 10.91 -17.86 -7.68
CA ALA A 57 11.82 -18.99 -7.48
C ALA A 57 11.11 -20.37 -7.57
N ALA A 58 9.78 -20.40 -7.63
CA ALA A 58 8.95 -21.60 -7.75
C ALA A 58 8.59 -21.91 -9.20
#